data_AF-A0A0L0B9N7-F1
#
_entry.id   AF-A0A0L0B9N7-F1
#
_cell.length_a   1.000
_cell.length_b   1.000
_cell.length_c   1.000
_cell.angle_alpha   90.00
_cell.angle_beta   90.00
_cell.angle_gamma   90.00
#
_symmetry.space_group_name_H-M   'P 1'
#
loop_
_entity.id
_entity.type
_entity.pdbx_description
1 polymer ?
#
loop_
_entity_poly.entity_id
_entity_poly.type
_entity_poly.pdbx_seq_one_letter_code
_entity_poly.pdbx_strand_id
1 'polypeptide(L)'
;MPNIAKLYEKAIALDLFDANWYTATYKLSFSNEYEAFNDYLRKSPYVDISPSLNFNSACYLRDNPDVYHSGISPLEHYLSTGYMEGRSVFPHKIEWTPRHTVSQAWEDEPIKKQHRYAVVLHIFYEDFVDRFYDALYGVNFNFDLYVLTTEVSLVDRCRERFSKNPRIDRVYVNHVPNRGRNFGPFLVEFGKELLEYDYFLHMHSKRSLYSGQEQSQWANYLIEYLAKDKHVLSQALQILDHHPEYGIYYPVTFWNLPPWVNHWLQNKGIGRHVLANKYGITQSEDFFAYPAGGMFWARPSALKDILEQEWAYESFPPEPLAADGTELHALERIIPYLVKNKGYKQLFYNPTSGDFTEDDSFIYRSYLADNYGRLLHAVNCHQIISFDVFDTIVYRDHLEPDIAKFKMAEILNLGVSGMKFVEYRNQAELELRIANNFSGDVGIYDIYSKLAPSLATELSPVQLADLEFQLDLAMLSGKATMVELVNAIAAQGKTIFFITDTYYTRDHIATLLKKSGVTCPYELFVSSDLGLRKDSGTMWNMIDRKLTTENNKNRFLHIGDSVTSDAQNPGDRGLGNFHILAPMDKWDAMNYPSIRKEFDIKNILHVFKWGPVVSQVGAHPFI
;
A
#
# COMPACT_ATOMS: atom_id res chain seq x y z
N MET A 1 -25.39 -25.33 -12.00
CA MET A 1 -25.10 -23.95 -12.43
C MET A 1 -26.40 -23.30 -12.82
N PRO A 2 -26.70 -22.07 -12.37
CA PRO A 2 -27.84 -21.31 -12.87
C PRO A 2 -27.76 -21.18 -14.39
N ASN A 3 -28.90 -21.16 -15.06
CA ASN A 3 -28.95 -20.94 -16.50
C ASN A 3 -28.57 -19.47 -16.78
N ILE A 4 -27.42 -19.23 -17.42
CA ILE A 4 -26.90 -17.89 -17.73
C ILE A 4 -27.95 -17.03 -18.45
N ALA A 5 -28.76 -17.61 -19.35
CA ALA A 5 -29.82 -16.88 -20.03
C ALA A 5 -30.88 -16.35 -19.04
N LYS A 6 -31.26 -17.16 -18.04
CA LYS A 6 -32.18 -16.73 -16.98
C LYS A 6 -31.58 -15.65 -16.08
N LEU A 7 -30.27 -15.71 -15.82
CA LEU A 7 -29.58 -14.66 -15.06
C LEU A 7 -29.58 -13.34 -15.84
N TYR A 8 -29.27 -13.40 -17.14
CA TYR A 8 -29.30 -12.24 -18.02
C TYR A 8 -30.71 -11.62 -18.08
N GLU A 9 -31.76 -12.41 -18.32
CA GLU A 9 -33.14 -11.92 -18.33
C GLU A 9 -33.52 -11.21 -17.02
N LYS A 10 -33.13 -11.77 -15.86
CA LYS A 10 -33.35 -11.13 -14.55
C LYS A 10 -32.54 -9.84 -14.38
N ALA A 11 -31.28 -9.84 -14.83
CA ALA A 11 -30.40 -8.68 -14.72
C ALA A 11 -30.97 -7.49 -15.51
N ILE A 12 -31.44 -7.73 -16.74
CA ILE A 12 -32.09 -6.72 -17.56
C ILE A 12 -33.42 -6.25 -16.92
N ALA A 13 -34.26 -7.18 -16.46
CA ALA A 13 -35.55 -6.84 -15.88
C ALA A 13 -35.45 -5.98 -14.60
N LEU A 14 -34.33 -6.08 -13.87
CA LEU A 14 -34.05 -5.30 -12.67
C LEU A 14 -33.17 -4.07 -12.94
N ASP A 15 -32.83 -3.79 -14.20
CA ASP A 15 -31.93 -2.69 -14.60
C ASP A 15 -30.54 -2.78 -13.92
N LEU A 16 -30.07 -4.02 -13.69
CA LEU A 16 -28.79 -4.30 -13.04
C LEU A 16 -27.67 -4.63 -14.03
N PHE A 17 -27.98 -4.84 -15.32
CA PHE A 17 -26.99 -4.96 -16.38
C PHE A 17 -27.39 -4.09 -17.57
N ASP A 18 -26.45 -3.32 -18.10
CA ASP A 18 -26.61 -2.52 -19.32
C ASP A 18 -25.40 -2.75 -20.21
N ALA A 19 -25.62 -3.45 -21.33
CA ALA A 19 -24.54 -3.82 -22.26
C ALA A 19 -23.93 -2.60 -22.96
N ASN A 20 -24.73 -1.57 -23.28
CA ASN A 20 -24.23 -0.36 -23.94
C ASN A 20 -23.37 0.45 -22.98
N TRP A 21 -23.85 0.61 -21.74
CA TRP A 21 -23.08 1.24 -20.68
C TRP A 21 -21.78 0.46 -20.41
N TYR A 22 -21.86 -0.86 -20.22
CA TYR A 22 -20.70 -1.71 -19.93
C TYR A 22 -19.62 -1.60 -21.02
N THR A 23 -20.04 -1.70 -22.29
CA THR A 23 -19.16 -1.61 -23.45
C THR A 23 -18.50 -0.23 -23.54
N ALA A 24 -19.27 0.84 -23.35
CA ALA A 24 -18.76 2.21 -23.39
C ALA A 24 -17.82 2.53 -22.21
N THR A 25 -18.16 2.10 -20.99
CA THR A 25 -17.38 2.37 -19.77
C THR A 25 -16.04 1.67 -19.78
N TYR A 26 -15.96 0.43 -20.29
CA TYR A 26 -14.72 -0.35 -20.31
C TYR A 26 -13.99 -0.33 -21.65
N LYS A 27 -14.52 0.41 -22.63
CA LYS A 27 -13.99 0.55 -24.00
C LYS A 27 -13.80 -0.80 -24.70
N LEU A 28 -14.72 -1.71 -24.44
CA LEU A 28 -14.70 -3.04 -25.04
C LEU A 28 -15.56 -3.05 -26.31
N SER A 29 -15.46 -4.12 -27.09
CA SER A 29 -16.37 -4.39 -28.20
C SER A 29 -16.72 -5.87 -28.18
N PHE A 30 -18.01 -6.16 -28.33
CA PHE A 30 -18.58 -7.50 -28.26
C PHE A 30 -19.48 -7.75 -29.46
N SER A 31 -19.58 -9.00 -29.90
CA SER A 31 -20.42 -9.37 -31.05
C SER A 31 -21.91 -9.27 -30.72
N ASN A 32 -22.26 -9.36 -29.43
CA ASN A 32 -23.62 -9.28 -28.91
C ASN A 32 -23.60 -9.01 -27.39
N GLU A 33 -24.76 -8.66 -26.84
CA GLU A 33 -24.92 -8.32 -25.41
C GLU A 33 -24.65 -9.50 -24.45
N TYR A 34 -24.87 -10.75 -24.89
CA TYR A 34 -24.59 -11.92 -24.06
C TYR A 34 -23.09 -12.12 -23.84
N GLU A 35 -22.24 -11.78 -24.81
CA GLU A 35 -20.79 -11.78 -24.65
C GLU A 35 -20.34 -10.75 -23.61
N ALA A 36 -20.92 -9.54 -23.63
CA ALA A 36 -20.66 -8.52 -22.62
C ALA A 36 -21.06 -8.99 -21.21
N PHE A 37 -22.23 -9.63 -21.09
CA PHE A 37 -22.69 -10.18 -19.81
C PHE A 37 -21.77 -11.30 -19.29
N ASN A 38 -21.33 -12.20 -20.18
CA ASN A 38 -20.39 -13.26 -19.82
C ASN A 38 -19.01 -12.73 -19.43
N ASP A 39 -18.52 -11.68 -20.10
CA ASP A 39 -17.27 -11.02 -19.70
C ASP A 39 -17.38 -10.45 -18.28
N TYR A 40 -18.49 -9.76 -17.98
CA TYR A 40 -18.77 -9.26 -16.65
C TYR A 40 -18.80 -10.37 -15.60
N LEU A 41 -19.58 -11.44 -15.81
CA LEU A 41 -19.70 -12.55 -14.86
C LEU A 41 -18.34 -13.22 -14.58
N ARG A 42 -17.50 -13.34 -15.61
CA ARG A 42 -16.18 -13.95 -15.49
C ARG A 42 -15.17 -13.08 -14.72
N LYS A 43 -15.17 -11.76 -14.96
CA LYS A 43 -14.19 -10.82 -14.39
C LYS A 43 -14.58 -10.29 -13.00
N SER A 44 -15.87 -10.03 -12.78
CA SER A 44 -16.39 -9.38 -11.57
C SER A 44 -16.04 -10.03 -10.21
N PRO A 45 -15.70 -11.33 -10.09
CA PRO A 45 -15.24 -11.86 -8.80
C PRO A 45 -13.89 -11.31 -8.33
N TYR A 46 -13.06 -10.80 -9.25
CA TYR A 46 -11.68 -10.38 -8.96
C TYR A 46 -11.28 -9.07 -9.64
N VAL A 47 -12.20 -8.40 -10.31
CA VAL A 47 -11.97 -7.11 -10.97
C VAL A 47 -13.02 -6.11 -10.49
N ASP A 48 -12.58 -4.87 -10.26
CA ASP A 48 -13.48 -3.74 -9.99
C ASP A 48 -14.15 -3.23 -11.28
N ILE A 49 -15.08 -4.04 -11.79
CA ILE A 49 -15.99 -3.68 -12.88
C ILE A 49 -17.42 -3.79 -12.39
N SER A 50 -18.26 -2.86 -12.81
CA SER A 50 -19.69 -2.81 -12.54
C SER A 50 -20.46 -3.27 -13.80
N PRO A 51 -21.66 -3.84 -13.67
CA PRO A 51 -22.48 -4.26 -14.81
C PRO A 51 -23.40 -3.14 -15.35
N SER A 52 -23.65 -2.10 -14.55
CA SER A 52 -24.53 -0.97 -14.86
C SER A 52 -24.29 0.18 -13.87
N LEU A 53 -24.98 1.31 -14.05
CA LEU A 53 -25.02 2.41 -13.07
C LEU A 53 -25.68 2.03 -11.72
N ASN A 54 -26.49 0.96 -11.69
CA ASN A 54 -27.28 0.59 -10.51
C ASN A 54 -26.62 -0.48 -9.64
N PHE A 55 -25.43 -0.95 -10.00
CA PHE A 55 -24.75 -2.02 -9.26
C PHE A 55 -23.23 -1.79 -9.19
N ASN A 56 -22.69 -1.73 -7.99
CA ASN A 56 -21.26 -1.61 -7.73
C ASN A 56 -20.70 -2.92 -7.16
N SER A 57 -19.95 -3.64 -8.00
CA SER A 57 -19.38 -4.95 -7.65
C SER A 57 -18.42 -4.87 -6.47
N ALA A 58 -17.50 -3.90 -6.44
CA ALA A 58 -16.53 -3.79 -5.35
C ALA A 58 -17.21 -3.46 -4.02
N CYS A 59 -18.18 -2.54 -3.99
CA CYS A 59 -18.97 -2.26 -2.79
C CYS A 59 -19.73 -3.50 -2.32
N TYR A 60 -20.37 -4.23 -3.23
CA TYR A 60 -21.08 -5.46 -2.90
C TYR A 60 -20.14 -6.51 -2.29
N LEU A 61 -18.96 -6.72 -2.86
CA LEU A 61 -17.97 -7.70 -2.36
C LEU A 61 -17.34 -7.27 -1.02
N ARG A 62 -17.14 -5.97 -0.78
CA ARG A 62 -16.66 -5.44 0.51
C ARG A 62 -17.70 -5.64 1.63
N ASP A 63 -18.97 -5.42 1.33
CA ASP A 63 -20.08 -5.59 2.28
C ASP A 63 -20.45 -7.07 2.51
N ASN A 64 -20.07 -7.95 1.58
CA ASN A 64 -20.36 -9.38 1.62
C ASN A 64 -19.08 -10.23 1.49
N PRO A 65 -18.24 -10.29 2.54
CA PRO A 65 -16.98 -11.04 2.50
C PRO A 65 -17.17 -12.53 2.20
N ASP A 66 -18.29 -13.12 2.58
CA ASP A 66 -18.64 -14.51 2.25
C ASP A 66 -18.72 -14.74 0.74
N VAL A 67 -19.29 -13.78 0.00
CA VAL A 67 -19.37 -13.82 -1.47
C VAL A 67 -17.98 -13.63 -2.08
N TYR A 68 -17.20 -12.67 -1.60
CA TYR A 68 -15.83 -12.45 -2.05
C TYR A 68 -14.97 -13.72 -1.91
N HIS A 69 -15.03 -14.40 -0.77
CA HIS A 69 -14.27 -15.63 -0.54
C HIS A 69 -14.77 -16.82 -1.39
N SER A 70 -16.06 -16.86 -1.74
CA SER A 70 -16.61 -17.90 -2.62
C SER A 70 -16.14 -17.81 -4.08
N GLY A 71 -15.68 -16.63 -4.52
CA GLY A 71 -15.27 -16.38 -5.90
C GLY A 71 -16.43 -16.35 -6.91
N ILE A 72 -17.67 -16.25 -6.44
CA ILE A 72 -18.87 -16.11 -7.28
C ILE A 72 -19.01 -14.66 -7.76
N SER A 73 -19.55 -14.45 -8.96
CA SER A 73 -19.85 -13.09 -9.45
C SER A 73 -20.85 -12.39 -8.50
N PRO A 74 -20.60 -11.14 -8.09
CA PRO A 74 -21.48 -10.43 -7.16
C PRO A 74 -22.91 -10.29 -7.70
N LEU A 75 -23.08 -10.02 -9.00
CA LEU A 75 -24.42 -9.96 -9.61
C LEU A 75 -25.07 -11.35 -9.67
N GLU A 76 -24.31 -12.38 -10.03
CA GLU A 76 -24.82 -13.76 -10.04
C GLU A 76 -25.35 -14.15 -8.65
N HIS A 77 -24.56 -13.87 -7.61
CA HIS A 77 -24.95 -14.12 -6.24
C HIS A 77 -26.23 -13.35 -5.88
N TYR A 78 -26.26 -12.05 -6.16
CA TYR A 78 -27.40 -11.19 -5.84
C TYR A 78 -28.70 -11.68 -6.50
N LEU A 79 -28.65 -12.00 -7.80
CA LEU A 79 -29.80 -12.47 -8.57
C LEU A 79 -30.27 -13.88 -8.22
N SER A 80 -29.37 -14.70 -7.67
CA SER A 80 -29.64 -16.09 -7.29
C SER A 80 -30.21 -16.20 -5.89
N THR A 81 -29.59 -15.57 -4.89
CA THR A 81 -29.98 -15.67 -3.48
C THR A 81 -29.89 -14.35 -2.72
N GLY A 82 -28.94 -13.46 -3.05
CA GLY A 82 -28.66 -12.26 -2.28
C GLY A 82 -29.85 -11.29 -2.12
N TYR A 83 -30.70 -11.15 -3.15
CA TYR A 83 -31.93 -10.35 -3.04
C TYR A 83 -32.88 -10.91 -1.96
N MET A 84 -33.05 -12.23 -1.90
CA MET A 84 -33.92 -12.88 -0.90
C MET A 84 -33.33 -12.86 0.51
N GLU A 85 -32.00 -12.83 0.61
CA GLU A 85 -31.26 -12.65 1.87
C GLU A 85 -31.32 -11.21 2.40
N GLY A 86 -31.86 -10.27 1.62
CA GLY A 86 -31.89 -8.85 1.98
C GLY A 86 -30.54 -8.14 1.83
N ARG A 87 -29.63 -8.67 1.01
CA ARG A 87 -28.34 -8.00 0.71
C ARG A 87 -28.60 -6.68 0.00
N SER A 88 -27.79 -5.67 0.31
CA SER A 88 -27.91 -4.35 -0.32
C SER A 88 -27.15 -4.30 -1.64
N VAL A 89 -27.64 -3.48 -2.57
CA VAL A 89 -26.90 -3.09 -3.78
C VAL A 89 -26.59 -1.60 -3.71
N PHE A 90 -25.51 -1.22 -4.37
CA PHE A 90 -24.99 0.14 -4.34
C PHE A 90 -24.89 0.64 -5.78
N PRO A 91 -25.23 1.90 -6.06
CA PRO A 91 -25.02 2.47 -7.38
C PRO A 91 -23.52 2.55 -7.71
N HIS A 92 -23.19 2.48 -9.00
CA HIS A 92 -21.84 2.66 -9.47
C HIS A 92 -21.30 4.04 -9.04
N LYS A 93 -20.06 4.06 -8.54
CA LYS A 93 -19.38 5.28 -8.12
C LYS A 93 -17.95 5.22 -8.60
N ILE A 94 -17.53 6.26 -9.32
CA ILE A 94 -16.14 6.44 -9.72
C ILE A 94 -15.39 6.95 -8.48
N GLU A 95 -14.52 6.12 -7.90
CA GLU A 95 -13.67 6.51 -6.76
C GLU A 95 -12.47 7.36 -7.20
N TRP A 96 -12.04 7.23 -8.46
CA TRP A 96 -10.91 7.95 -9.02
C TRP A 96 -10.98 8.02 -10.55
N THR A 97 -10.52 9.15 -11.10
CA THR A 97 -10.37 9.36 -12.53
C THR A 97 -8.96 9.87 -12.79
N PRO A 98 -8.20 9.29 -13.74
CA PRO A 98 -6.88 9.79 -14.07
C PRO A 98 -6.96 11.23 -14.60
N ARG A 99 -6.01 12.07 -14.20
CA ARG A 99 -5.89 13.46 -14.70
C ARG A 99 -5.59 13.50 -16.20
N HIS A 100 -4.86 12.50 -16.69
CA HIS A 100 -4.49 12.36 -18.08
C HIS A 100 -4.61 10.90 -18.51
N THR A 101 -5.25 10.65 -19.64
CA THR A 101 -5.31 9.33 -20.27
C THR A 101 -4.34 9.29 -21.45
N VAL A 102 -3.70 8.14 -21.66
CA VAL A 102 -2.87 7.89 -22.84
C VAL A 102 -3.78 7.51 -24.00
N SER A 103 -3.63 8.18 -25.14
CA SER A 103 -4.50 8.00 -26.31
C SER A 103 -4.41 6.57 -26.86
N GLN A 104 -5.57 5.96 -27.10
CA GLN A 104 -5.73 4.62 -27.65
C GLN A 104 -6.06 4.64 -29.17
N ALA A 105 -5.84 5.74 -29.88
CA ALA A 105 -6.34 5.96 -31.25
C ALA A 105 -5.75 5.05 -32.37
N TRP A 106 -5.03 4.00 -32.00
CA TRP A 106 -4.30 3.09 -32.90
C TRP A 106 -4.88 1.67 -32.92
N GLU A 107 -6.12 1.48 -32.44
CA GLU A 107 -6.79 0.17 -32.27
C GLU A 107 -6.76 -0.70 -33.53
N ASP A 108 -6.72 -0.10 -34.72
CA ASP A 108 -6.70 -0.79 -36.01
C ASP A 108 -5.31 -0.87 -36.67
N GLU A 109 -4.26 -0.27 -36.09
CA GLU A 109 -2.91 -0.37 -36.65
C GLU A 109 -2.21 -1.66 -36.17
N PRO A 110 -1.83 -2.57 -37.09
CA PRO A 110 -1.02 -3.72 -36.71
C PRO A 110 0.31 -3.23 -36.14
N ILE A 111 0.84 -3.92 -35.12
CA ILE A 111 2.19 -3.66 -34.60
C ILE A 111 3.17 -3.74 -35.78
N LYS A 112 3.64 -2.59 -36.27
CA LYS A 112 4.40 -2.47 -37.52
C LYS A 112 5.78 -3.11 -37.43
N LYS A 113 6.31 -3.24 -36.21
CA LYS A 113 7.65 -3.78 -35.93
C LYS A 113 7.54 -5.19 -35.35
N GLN A 114 8.23 -6.15 -35.95
CA GLN A 114 8.37 -7.47 -35.35
C GLN A 114 9.30 -7.37 -34.13
N HIS A 115 8.74 -7.51 -32.94
CA HIS A 115 9.48 -7.48 -31.68
C HIS A 115 9.85 -8.88 -31.21
N ARG A 116 10.96 -8.97 -30.47
CA ARG A 116 11.30 -10.15 -29.68
C ARG A 116 10.71 -10.01 -28.29
N TYR A 117 9.83 -10.94 -27.93
CA TYR A 117 9.19 -11.00 -26.61
C TYR A 117 9.74 -12.17 -25.78
N ALA A 118 10.00 -11.92 -24.50
CA ALA A 118 10.26 -12.96 -23.51
C ALA A 118 9.12 -13.02 -22.49
N VAL A 119 8.74 -14.23 -22.08
CA VAL A 119 7.84 -14.43 -20.94
C VAL A 119 8.59 -15.23 -19.89
N VAL A 120 8.67 -14.69 -18.68
CA VAL A 120 9.37 -15.28 -17.53
C VAL A 120 8.34 -15.67 -16.47
N LEU A 121 8.18 -16.96 -16.23
CA LEU A 121 7.27 -17.53 -15.24
C LEU A 121 8.05 -18.17 -14.11
N HIS A 122 7.90 -17.66 -12.89
CA HIS A 122 8.34 -18.38 -11.69
C HIS A 122 7.16 -19.16 -11.08
N ILE A 123 7.16 -20.48 -11.25
CA ILE A 123 6.07 -21.38 -10.84
C ILE A 123 6.50 -22.19 -9.62
N PHE A 124 5.94 -21.83 -8.47
CA PHE A 124 6.04 -22.59 -7.22
C PHE A 124 4.81 -23.49 -7.01
N TYR A 125 3.61 -23.02 -7.39
CA TYR A 125 2.37 -23.78 -7.25
C TYR A 125 1.98 -24.47 -8.57
N GLU A 126 1.74 -25.79 -8.53
CA GLU A 126 1.48 -26.62 -9.71
C GLU A 126 0.27 -26.17 -10.55
N ASP A 127 -0.81 -25.69 -9.92
CA ASP A 127 -2.03 -25.25 -10.60
C ASP A 127 -1.77 -24.05 -11.54
N PHE A 128 -0.71 -23.27 -11.28
CA PHE A 128 -0.37 -22.11 -12.10
C PHE A 128 0.18 -22.47 -13.48
N VAL A 129 0.64 -23.71 -13.71
CA VAL A 129 1.08 -24.13 -15.06
C VAL A 129 -0.08 -24.02 -16.05
N ASP A 130 -1.25 -24.55 -15.71
CA ASP A 130 -2.43 -24.47 -16.58
C ASP A 130 -2.99 -23.06 -16.64
N ARG A 131 -3.03 -22.34 -15.51
CA ARG A 131 -3.52 -20.95 -15.48
C ARG A 131 -2.68 -20.03 -16.37
N PHE A 132 -1.35 -20.15 -16.32
CA PHE A 132 -0.48 -19.37 -17.21
C PHE A 132 -0.56 -19.86 -18.65
N TYR A 133 -0.68 -21.17 -18.90
CA TYR A 133 -0.92 -21.67 -20.25
C TYR A 133 -2.18 -21.05 -20.85
N ASP A 134 -3.30 -21.12 -20.14
CA ASP A 134 -4.59 -20.61 -20.60
C ASP A 134 -4.56 -19.09 -20.78
N ALA A 135 -3.89 -18.37 -19.87
CA ALA A 135 -3.71 -16.93 -19.99
C ALA A 135 -2.86 -16.53 -21.20
N LEU A 136 -1.82 -17.30 -21.54
CA LEU A 136 -0.94 -17.03 -22.69
C LEU A 136 -1.44 -17.64 -24.00
N TYR A 137 -2.46 -18.51 -23.95
CA TYR A 137 -3.04 -19.09 -25.15
C TYR A 137 -3.75 -18.00 -25.98
N GLY A 138 -3.57 -18.05 -27.31
CA GLY A 138 -4.24 -17.13 -28.23
C GLY A 138 -3.70 -15.70 -28.27
N VAL A 139 -2.53 -15.40 -27.67
CA VAL A 139 -1.84 -14.12 -27.94
C VAL A 139 -1.54 -13.98 -29.44
N ASN A 140 -1.47 -12.75 -29.94
CA ASN A 140 -1.29 -12.44 -31.37
C ASN A 140 0.18 -12.23 -31.78
N PHE A 141 1.14 -12.49 -30.88
CA PHE A 141 2.58 -12.43 -31.11
C PHE A 141 3.26 -13.73 -30.70
N ASN A 142 4.45 -13.98 -31.25
CA ASN A 142 5.30 -15.10 -30.83
C ASN A 142 6.28 -14.64 -29.74
N PHE A 143 6.69 -15.56 -28.86
CA PHE A 143 7.59 -15.26 -27.74
C PHE A 143 8.44 -16.45 -27.31
N ASP A 144 9.58 -16.18 -26.68
CA ASP A 144 10.39 -17.17 -25.97
C ASP A 144 9.90 -17.28 -24.51
N LEU A 145 9.71 -18.51 -24.02
CA LEU A 145 9.22 -18.79 -22.67
C LEU A 145 10.35 -19.30 -21.77
N TYR A 146 10.51 -18.67 -20.61
CA TYR A 146 11.40 -19.06 -19.53
C TYR A 146 10.59 -19.44 -18.30
N VAL A 147 10.70 -20.68 -17.84
CA VAL A 147 10.03 -21.20 -16.65
C VAL A 147 11.06 -21.57 -15.59
N LEU A 148 10.85 -21.05 -14.40
CA LEU A 148 11.65 -21.30 -13.21
C LEU A 148 10.77 -22.02 -12.19
N THR A 149 11.20 -23.17 -11.68
CA THR A 149 10.44 -23.95 -10.68
C THR A 149 11.37 -24.49 -9.61
N THR A 150 10.90 -24.50 -8.36
CA THR A 150 11.62 -25.15 -7.24
C THR A 150 11.37 -26.64 -7.18
N GLU A 151 10.37 -27.14 -7.91
CA GLU A 151 9.96 -28.55 -7.92
C GLU A 151 10.46 -29.23 -9.18
N VAL A 152 11.30 -30.25 -9.02
CA VAL A 152 11.84 -31.06 -10.14
C VAL A 152 10.71 -31.74 -10.91
N SER A 153 9.67 -32.21 -10.22
CA SER A 153 8.51 -32.87 -10.81
C SER A 153 7.73 -31.95 -11.78
N LEU A 154 7.77 -30.63 -11.57
CA LEU A 154 7.11 -29.67 -12.44
C LEU A 154 7.86 -29.41 -13.75
N VAL A 155 9.15 -29.75 -13.85
CA VAL A 155 9.97 -29.45 -15.02
C VAL A 155 9.39 -30.08 -16.28
N ASP A 156 9.15 -31.38 -16.26
CA ASP A 156 8.63 -32.11 -17.42
C ASP A 156 7.18 -31.73 -17.72
N ARG A 157 6.37 -31.53 -16.68
CA ARG A 157 4.98 -31.05 -16.81
C ARG A 157 4.92 -29.69 -17.50
N CYS A 158 5.77 -28.74 -17.11
CA CYS A 158 5.86 -27.42 -17.75
C CYS A 158 6.27 -27.56 -19.23
N ARG A 159 7.32 -28.33 -19.52
CA ARG A 159 7.77 -28.54 -20.91
C ARG A 159 6.67 -29.15 -21.77
N GLU A 160 6.01 -30.19 -21.29
CA GLU A 160 4.94 -30.86 -22.02
C GLU A 160 3.73 -29.94 -22.22
N ARG A 161 3.33 -29.19 -21.19
CA ARG A 161 2.16 -28.32 -21.27
C ARG A 161 2.41 -27.13 -22.19
N PHE A 162 3.50 -26.40 -22.00
CA PHE A 162 3.77 -25.17 -22.74
C PHE A 162 4.19 -25.42 -24.19
N SER A 163 4.84 -26.55 -24.51
CA SER A 163 5.15 -26.90 -25.92
C SER A 163 3.90 -27.08 -26.80
N LYS A 164 2.71 -27.24 -26.20
CA LYS A 164 1.42 -27.29 -26.91
C LYS A 164 0.91 -25.90 -27.31
N ASN A 165 1.56 -24.80 -26.94
CA ASN A 165 1.12 -23.45 -27.34
C ASN A 165 1.84 -23.04 -28.64
N PRO A 166 1.11 -22.80 -29.75
CA PRO A 166 1.71 -22.50 -31.05
C PRO A 166 2.38 -21.13 -31.13
N ARG A 167 2.21 -20.26 -30.13
CA ARG A 167 2.84 -18.94 -30.05
C ARG A 167 4.19 -18.94 -29.34
N ILE A 168 4.61 -20.08 -28.79
CA ILE A 168 5.88 -20.18 -28.07
C ILE A 168 6.94 -20.68 -29.04
N ASP A 169 7.94 -19.85 -29.33
CA ASP A 169 9.03 -20.20 -30.23
C ASP A 169 10.00 -21.18 -29.54
N ARG A 170 10.31 -20.94 -28.26
CA ARG A 170 11.20 -21.78 -27.44
C ARG A 170 10.70 -21.88 -26.00
N VAL A 171 10.87 -23.05 -25.40
CA VAL A 171 10.51 -23.33 -24.00
C VAL A 171 11.78 -23.70 -23.23
N TYR A 172 12.20 -22.83 -22.32
CA TYR A 172 13.27 -23.06 -21.36
C TYR A 172 12.64 -23.35 -20.00
N VAL A 173 13.04 -24.44 -19.35
CA VAL A 173 12.55 -24.80 -18.01
C VAL A 173 13.73 -25.21 -17.14
N ASN A 174 14.01 -24.41 -16.11
CA ASN A 174 15.08 -24.63 -15.16
C ASN A 174 14.51 -24.95 -13.79
N HIS A 175 15.08 -25.96 -13.15
CA HIS A 175 14.89 -26.21 -11.73
C HIS A 175 15.87 -25.34 -10.93
N VAL A 176 15.36 -24.59 -9.95
CA VAL A 176 16.09 -23.59 -9.19
C VAL A 176 15.92 -23.77 -7.68
N PRO A 177 16.87 -23.33 -6.84
CA PRO A 177 16.67 -23.35 -5.39
C PRO A 177 15.52 -22.42 -4.98
N ASN A 178 14.84 -22.76 -3.88
CA ASN A 178 13.82 -21.90 -3.25
C ASN A 178 14.48 -20.71 -2.52
N ARG A 179 15.02 -19.76 -3.29
CA ARG A 179 15.78 -18.62 -2.77
C ARG A 179 15.58 -17.38 -3.65
N GLY A 180 15.36 -16.23 -3.02
CA GLY A 180 15.17 -14.95 -3.72
C GLY A 180 13.73 -14.66 -4.19
N ARG A 181 12.75 -15.48 -3.79
CA ARG A 181 11.31 -15.33 -4.11
C ARG A 181 11.06 -15.12 -5.61
N ASN A 182 10.20 -14.19 -6.01
CA ASN A 182 9.83 -14.01 -7.41
C ASN A 182 10.95 -13.42 -8.27
N PHE A 183 11.78 -12.51 -7.72
CA PHE A 183 12.82 -11.82 -8.49
C PHE A 183 14.15 -12.60 -8.60
N GLY A 184 14.62 -13.19 -7.50
CA GLY A 184 15.96 -13.78 -7.44
C GLY A 184 16.24 -14.81 -8.53
N PRO A 185 15.38 -15.82 -8.72
CA PRO A 185 15.61 -16.85 -9.74
C PRO A 185 15.80 -16.29 -11.15
N PHE A 186 14.96 -15.36 -11.61
CA PHE A 186 15.13 -14.87 -12.99
C PHE A 186 16.32 -13.92 -13.12
N LEU A 187 16.65 -13.16 -12.08
CA LEU A 187 17.82 -12.29 -12.07
C LEU A 187 19.12 -13.11 -12.15
N VAL A 188 19.17 -14.27 -11.48
CA VAL A 188 20.33 -15.18 -11.50
C VAL A 188 20.41 -15.95 -12.83
N GLU A 189 19.30 -16.53 -13.28
CA GLU A 189 19.32 -17.47 -14.41
C GLU A 189 19.30 -16.78 -15.78
N PHE A 190 18.55 -15.67 -15.90
CA PHE A 190 18.21 -15.08 -17.21
C PHE A 190 18.35 -13.56 -17.28
N GLY A 191 18.87 -12.91 -16.23
CA GLY A 191 18.90 -11.44 -16.13
C GLY A 191 19.57 -10.78 -17.34
N LYS A 192 20.74 -11.30 -17.76
CA LYS A 192 21.51 -10.76 -18.90
C LYS A 192 20.85 -11.11 -20.24
N GLU A 193 20.31 -12.31 -20.38
CA GLU A 193 19.62 -12.80 -21.57
C GLU A 193 18.37 -11.96 -21.90
N LEU A 194 17.67 -11.48 -20.87
CA LEU A 194 16.50 -10.61 -21.06
C LEU A 194 16.85 -9.30 -21.78
N LEU A 195 18.11 -8.84 -21.75
CA LEU A 195 18.55 -7.63 -22.45
C LEU A 195 18.53 -7.77 -23.99
N GLU A 196 18.42 -8.99 -24.52
CA GLU A 196 18.34 -9.25 -25.97
C GLU A 196 16.92 -9.10 -26.55
N TYR A 197 15.92 -8.86 -25.70
CA TYR A 197 14.52 -8.74 -26.08
C TYR A 197 14.08 -7.27 -26.16
N ASP A 198 13.02 -7.00 -26.92
CA ASP A 198 12.41 -5.67 -26.95
C ASP A 198 11.55 -5.44 -25.70
N TYR A 199 10.83 -6.49 -25.27
CA TYR A 199 9.99 -6.50 -24.08
C TYR A 199 10.02 -7.86 -23.39
N PHE A 200 9.87 -7.86 -22.07
CA PHE A 200 9.62 -9.08 -21.33
C PHE A 200 8.45 -8.94 -20.35
N LEU A 201 7.73 -10.04 -20.14
CA LEU A 201 6.72 -10.20 -19.11
C LEU A 201 7.32 -11.01 -17.96
N HIS A 202 7.27 -10.49 -16.74
CA HIS A 202 7.53 -11.27 -15.53
C HIS A 202 6.23 -11.58 -14.80
N MET A 203 5.95 -12.86 -14.56
CA MET A 203 4.86 -13.34 -13.71
C MET A 203 5.34 -14.45 -12.78
N HIS A 204 4.63 -14.66 -11.68
CA HIS A 204 4.92 -15.76 -10.77
C HIS A 204 3.67 -16.33 -10.11
N SER A 205 3.74 -17.57 -9.65
CA SER A 205 2.64 -18.17 -8.91
C SER A 205 2.46 -17.47 -7.57
N LYS A 206 1.22 -17.08 -7.23
CA LYS A 206 0.93 -16.25 -6.06
C LYS A 206 -0.35 -16.73 -5.37
N ARG A 207 -0.24 -17.12 -4.10
CA ARG A 207 -1.37 -17.41 -3.21
C ARG A 207 -1.34 -16.40 -2.06
N SER A 208 -2.44 -15.69 -1.84
CA SER A 208 -2.52 -14.66 -0.80
C SER A 208 -3.19 -15.26 0.44
N LEU A 209 -2.58 -15.11 1.62
CA LEU A 209 -3.10 -15.69 2.88
C LEU A 209 -3.61 -14.63 3.87
N TYR A 210 -3.96 -13.43 3.37
CA TYR A 210 -4.22 -12.24 4.21
C TYR A 210 -5.35 -12.42 5.24
N SER A 211 -6.26 -13.37 5.03
CA SER A 211 -7.41 -13.67 5.91
C SER A 211 -7.33 -15.04 6.59
N GLY A 212 -6.19 -15.73 6.52
CA GLY A 212 -6.06 -17.12 6.96
C GLY A 212 -6.69 -18.15 6.01
N GLN A 213 -7.34 -17.69 4.93
CA GLN A 213 -7.76 -18.52 3.80
C GLN A 213 -7.01 -18.10 2.54
N GLU A 214 -6.76 -19.07 1.66
CA GLU A 214 -6.13 -18.84 0.37
C GLU A 214 -7.04 -18.02 -0.55
N GLN A 215 -6.57 -16.85 -0.97
CA GLN A 215 -7.22 -15.96 -1.91
C GLN A 215 -6.47 -15.93 -3.24
N SER A 216 -7.18 -16.24 -4.32
CA SER A 216 -6.67 -16.27 -5.70
C SER A 216 -7.02 -15.01 -6.51
N GLN A 217 -7.90 -14.16 -5.98
CA GLN A 217 -8.47 -12.99 -6.66
C GLN A 217 -7.39 -12.00 -7.10
N TRP A 218 -6.44 -11.66 -6.23
CA TRP A 218 -5.33 -10.77 -6.60
C TRP A 218 -4.44 -11.36 -7.70
N ALA A 219 -4.15 -12.66 -7.65
CA ALA A 219 -3.39 -13.32 -8.72
C ALA A 219 -4.18 -13.35 -10.04
N ASN A 220 -5.49 -13.62 -10.00
CA ASN A 220 -6.36 -13.58 -11.16
C ASN A 220 -6.44 -12.18 -11.77
N TYR A 221 -6.52 -11.14 -10.94
CA TYR A 221 -6.49 -9.74 -11.37
C TYR A 221 -5.22 -9.40 -12.16
N LEU A 222 -4.05 -9.78 -11.64
CA LEU A 222 -2.77 -9.55 -12.33
C LEU A 222 -2.68 -10.33 -13.64
N ILE A 223 -3.04 -11.62 -13.63
CA ILE A 223 -3.04 -12.47 -14.82
C ILE A 223 -4.01 -11.95 -15.89
N GLU A 224 -5.17 -11.42 -15.47
CA GLU A 224 -6.17 -10.83 -16.36
C GLU A 224 -5.55 -9.73 -17.21
N TYR A 225 -4.93 -8.73 -16.58
CA TYR A 225 -4.48 -7.52 -17.26
C TYR A 225 -3.04 -7.55 -17.78
N LEU A 226 -2.26 -8.57 -17.42
CA LEU A 226 -0.91 -8.78 -17.96
C LEU A 226 -0.87 -9.80 -19.10
N ALA A 227 -1.84 -10.69 -19.23
CA ALA A 227 -1.78 -11.79 -20.21
C ALA A 227 -3.12 -12.22 -20.81
N LYS A 228 -4.17 -12.38 -19.99
CA LYS A 228 -5.40 -13.07 -20.39
C LYS A 228 -6.34 -12.18 -21.21
N ASP A 229 -6.54 -10.93 -20.82
CA ASP A 229 -7.33 -9.96 -21.57
C ASP A 229 -6.55 -9.47 -22.79
N LYS A 230 -6.91 -9.99 -23.97
CA LYS A 230 -6.17 -9.76 -25.23
C LYS A 230 -6.33 -8.34 -25.75
N HIS A 231 -7.45 -7.70 -25.45
CA HIS A 231 -7.69 -6.31 -25.83
C HIS A 231 -6.77 -5.40 -25.03
N VAL A 232 -6.76 -5.53 -23.70
CA VAL A 232 -5.87 -4.74 -22.83
C VAL A 232 -4.40 -5.03 -23.14
N LEU A 233 -4.01 -6.30 -23.29
CA LEU A 233 -2.62 -6.66 -23.59
C LEU A 233 -2.14 -6.04 -24.92
N SER A 234 -2.96 -6.11 -25.97
CA SER A 234 -2.59 -5.57 -27.28
C SER A 234 -2.40 -4.06 -27.21
N GLN A 235 -3.30 -3.35 -26.52
CA GLN A 235 -3.17 -1.91 -26.32
C GLN A 235 -1.95 -1.54 -25.49
N ALA A 236 -1.68 -2.27 -24.40
CA ALA A 236 -0.51 -2.01 -23.56
C ALA A 236 0.79 -2.10 -24.36
N LEU A 237 0.94 -3.16 -25.18
CA LEU A 237 2.12 -3.34 -26.03
C LEU A 237 2.19 -2.31 -27.17
N GLN A 238 1.06 -1.95 -27.78
CA GLN A 238 1.01 -0.87 -28.78
C GLN A 238 1.41 0.48 -28.18
N ILE A 239 0.92 0.83 -26.99
CA ILE A 239 1.30 2.06 -26.30
C ILE A 239 2.79 2.04 -26.00
N LEU A 240 3.31 0.93 -25.44
CA LEU A 240 4.74 0.80 -25.19
C LEU A 240 5.54 1.04 -26.48
N ASP A 241 5.14 0.47 -27.62
CA ASP A 241 5.84 0.65 -28.90
C ASP A 241 5.81 2.09 -29.43
N HIS A 242 4.64 2.74 -29.42
CA HIS A 242 4.47 4.10 -29.95
C HIS A 242 5.06 5.18 -29.03
N HIS A 243 5.17 4.88 -27.73
CA HIS A 243 5.65 5.81 -26.71
C HIS A 243 6.92 5.24 -26.04
N PRO A 244 8.10 5.46 -26.66
CA PRO A 244 9.37 4.94 -26.16
C PRO A 244 9.75 5.47 -24.77
N GLU A 245 9.10 6.54 -24.29
CA GLU A 245 9.24 7.03 -22.93
C GLU A 245 8.70 6.06 -21.88
N TYR A 246 7.77 5.16 -22.19
CA TYR A 246 7.26 4.18 -21.23
C TYR A 246 8.18 2.95 -21.15
N GLY A 247 8.70 2.68 -19.96
CA GLY A 247 9.64 1.58 -19.71
C GLY A 247 9.02 0.36 -19.05
N ILE A 248 7.88 0.52 -18.37
CA ILE A 248 7.21 -0.54 -17.61
C ILE A 248 5.69 -0.37 -17.68
N TYR A 249 4.97 -1.48 -17.73
CA TYR A 249 3.50 -1.55 -17.70
C TYR A 249 3.01 -2.54 -16.63
N TYR A 250 2.02 -2.11 -15.86
CA TYR A 250 1.25 -2.95 -14.93
C TYR A 250 -0.10 -2.29 -14.59
N PRO A 251 -1.15 -3.04 -14.23
CA PRO A 251 -2.43 -2.44 -13.84
C PRO A 251 -2.32 -1.67 -12.51
N VAL A 252 -3.24 -0.75 -12.25
CA VAL A 252 -3.35 -0.08 -10.93
C VAL A 252 -3.46 -1.11 -9.80
N THR A 253 -3.15 -0.72 -8.56
CA THR A 253 -3.20 -1.63 -7.39
C THR A 253 -4.55 -2.35 -7.29
N PHE A 254 -4.51 -3.64 -6.96
CA PHE A 254 -5.72 -4.44 -6.76
C PHE A 254 -6.68 -3.78 -5.75
N TRP A 255 -7.96 -3.67 -6.12
CA TRP A 255 -8.95 -2.81 -5.45
C TRP A 255 -9.28 -3.21 -4.00
N ASN A 256 -9.04 -4.47 -3.64
CA ASN A 256 -9.26 -4.99 -2.30
C ASN A 256 -7.99 -5.00 -1.43
N LEU A 257 -6.87 -4.47 -1.95
CA LEU A 257 -5.71 -4.25 -1.10
C LEU A 257 -5.91 -3.01 -0.21
N PRO A 258 -5.37 -3.06 1.01
CA PRO A 258 -5.09 -1.89 1.83
C PRO A 258 -4.60 -0.65 1.06
N PRO A 259 -5.22 0.54 1.23
CA PRO A 259 -4.73 1.80 0.68
C PRO A 259 -3.23 2.07 0.89
N TRP A 260 -2.66 1.66 2.02
CA TRP A 260 -1.28 1.90 2.42
C TRP A 260 -0.28 0.89 1.84
N VAL A 261 -0.72 -0.05 0.99
CA VAL A 261 0.19 -1.00 0.31
C VAL A 261 1.19 -0.28 -0.61
N ASN A 262 0.79 0.87 -1.18
CA ASN A 262 1.62 1.73 -2.04
C ASN A 262 2.61 2.59 -1.27
N HIS A 263 3.11 2.08 -0.14
CA HIS A 263 4.09 2.74 0.72
C HIS A 263 5.30 1.83 0.93
N TRP A 264 6.42 2.38 1.40
CA TRP A 264 7.60 1.59 1.75
C TRP A 264 7.37 0.55 2.85
N LEU A 265 6.42 0.81 3.74
CA LEU A 265 6.13 0.00 4.93
C LEU A 265 7.41 -0.21 5.78
N GLN A 266 7.57 -1.37 6.41
CA GLN A 266 8.82 -1.78 7.08
C GLN A 266 10.08 -1.75 6.18
N ASN A 267 9.94 -1.73 4.85
CA ASN A 267 11.10 -1.70 3.94
C ASN A 267 11.71 -0.31 3.76
N LYS A 268 11.16 0.75 4.37
CA LYS A 268 11.62 2.15 4.16
C LYS A 268 13.12 2.31 4.38
N GLY A 269 13.66 1.76 5.47
CA GLY A 269 15.09 1.83 5.76
C GLY A 269 15.95 1.08 4.75
N ILE A 270 15.62 -0.18 4.47
CA ILE A 270 16.35 -1.06 3.55
C ILE A 270 16.30 -0.50 2.12
N GLY A 271 15.10 -0.17 1.63
CA GLY A 271 14.89 0.34 0.28
C GLY A 271 15.65 1.62 0.02
N ARG A 272 15.58 2.60 0.93
CA ARG A 272 16.34 3.86 0.80
C ARG A 272 17.85 3.64 0.87
N HIS A 273 18.32 2.74 1.73
CA HIS A 273 19.73 2.40 1.81
C HIS A 273 20.24 1.80 0.49
N VAL A 274 19.49 0.84 -0.07
CA VAL A 274 19.82 0.21 -1.36
C VAL A 274 19.80 1.26 -2.49
N LEU A 275 18.76 2.08 -2.58
CA LEU A 275 18.65 3.13 -3.59
C LEU A 275 19.85 4.09 -3.53
N ALA A 276 20.20 4.60 -2.34
CA ALA A 276 21.26 5.56 -2.19
C ALA A 276 22.65 4.95 -2.46
N ASN A 277 22.97 3.81 -1.84
CA ASN A 277 24.33 3.27 -1.87
C ASN A 277 24.63 2.46 -3.14
N LYS A 278 23.63 1.83 -3.74
CA LYS A 278 23.82 0.97 -4.92
C LYS A 278 23.50 1.69 -6.22
N TYR A 279 22.49 2.57 -6.22
CA TYR A 279 21.98 3.20 -7.44
C TYR A 279 22.16 4.74 -7.45
N GLY A 280 22.69 5.33 -6.38
CA GLY A 280 22.88 6.78 -6.28
C GLY A 280 21.58 7.58 -6.18
N ILE A 281 20.45 6.92 -5.88
CA ILE A 281 19.12 7.53 -5.81
C ILE A 281 18.86 7.92 -4.35
N THR A 282 19.00 9.21 -4.05
CA THR A 282 18.85 9.74 -2.68
C THR A 282 17.45 10.25 -2.38
N GLN A 283 16.64 10.50 -3.41
CA GLN A 283 15.27 10.99 -3.28
C GLN A 283 14.27 9.87 -3.48
N SER A 284 13.40 9.67 -2.49
CA SER A 284 12.26 8.76 -2.58
C SER A 284 11.09 9.27 -1.75
N GLU A 285 9.92 9.31 -2.38
CA GLU A 285 8.64 9.55 -1.71
C GLU A 285 8.29 8.38 -0.79
N ASP A 286 7.37 8.63 0.14
CA ASP A 286 6.89 7.61 1.07
C ASP A 286 5.82 6.72 0.41
N PHE A 287 4.86 7.37 -0.25
CA PHE A 287 3.87 6.74 -1.12
C PHE A 287 4.32 6.81 -2.58
N PHE A 288 4.16 5.72 -3.32
CA PHE A 288 4.53 5.65 -4.75
C PHE A 288 3.85 4.45 -5.43
N ALA A 289 3.57 4.59 -6.73
CA ALA A 289 3.12 3.47 -7.55
C ALA A 289 4.29 2.52 -7.87
N TYR A 290 4.06 1.23 -7.64
CA TYR A 290 4.96 0.13 -7.97
C TYR A 290 4.11 -1.09 -8.42
N PRO A 291 4.69 -2.08 -9.12
CA PRO A 291 3.96 -3.27 -9.56
C PRO A 291 3.64 -4.17 -8.36
N ALA A 292 2.63 -3.78 -7.55
CA ALA A 292 2.25 -4.49 -6.34
C ALA A 292 1.86 -5.93 -6.68
N GLY A 293 2.67 -6.87 -6.19
CA GLY A 293 2.57 -8.28 -6.50
C GLY A 293 3.66 -8.78 -7.46
N GLY A 294 4.62 -7.93 -7.84
CA GLY A 294 5.85 -8.31 -8.52
C GLY A 294 5.66 -8.84 -9.94
N MET A 295 4.61 -8.42 -10.65
CA MET A 295 4.33 -8.85 -12.03
C MET A 295 4.11 -7.64 -12.94
N PHE A 296 4.77 -7.63 -14.09
CA PHE A 296 4.76 -6.49 -15.01
C PHE A 296 5.30 -6.87 -16.40
N TRP A 297 4.99 -6.04 -17.39
CA TRP A 297 5.74 -5.95 -18.63
C TRP A 297 6.80 -4.87 -18.53
N ALA A 298 7.99 -5.08 -19.09
CA ALA A 298 9.04 -4.07 -19.12
C ALA A 298 9.84 -4.10 -20.42
N ARG A 299 10.36 -2.93 -20.78
CA ARG A 299 11.52 -2.80 -21.66
C ARG A 299 12.77 -3.19 -20.86
N PRO A 300 13.61 -4.12 -21.33
CA PRO A 300 14.85 -4.47 -20.62
C PRO A 300 15.76 -3.26 -20.36
N SER A 301 15.79 -2.30 -21.27
CA SER A 301 16.55 -1.05 -21.11
C SER A 301 16.11 -0.20 -19.91
N ALA A 302 14.85 -0.27 -19.49
CA ALA A 302 14.34 0.45 -18.32
C ALA A 302 14.79 -0.18 -16.99
N LEU A 303 15.15 -1.47 -17.01
CA LEU A 303 15.64 -2.23 -15.87
C LEU A 303 17.10 -2.67 -16.04
N LYS A 304 17.85 -2.01 -16.93
CA LYS A 304 19.21 -2.40 -17.29
C LYS A 304 20.13 -2.58 -16.07
N ASP A 305 20.04 -1.68 -15.08
CA ASP A 305 20.91 -1.70 -13.89
C ASP A 305 20.74 -2.95 -13.02
N ILE A 306 19.54 -3.54 -12.97
CA ILE A 306 19.29 -4.76 -12.21
C ILE A 306 19.56 -6.01 -13.07
N LEU A 307 19.30 -5.94 -14.37
CA LEU A 307 19.45 -7.07 -15.30
C LEU A 307 20.91 -7.37 -15.67
N GLU A 308 21.76 -6.35 -15.82
CA GLU A 308 23.20 -6.53 -16.15
C GLU A 308 24.05 -7.01 -14.97
N GLN A 309 23.57 -6.78 -13.75
CA GLN A 309 24.31 -7.11 -12.55
C GLN A 309 24.52 -8.63 -12.44
N GLU A 310 25.67 -9.03 -11.90
CA GLU A 310 25.90 -10.43 -11.55
C GLU A 310 25.18 -10.77 -10.25
N TRP A 311 24.21 -11.67 -10.36
CA TRP A 311 23.47 -12.21 -9.23
C TRP A 311 23.93 -13.62 -8.95
N ALA A 312 24.00 -13.94 -7.66
CA ALA A 312 24.19 -15.30 -7.16
C ALA A 312 23.04 -15.58 -6.19
N TYR A 313 22.62 -16.85 -6.08
CA TYR A 313 21.60 -17.22 -5.11
C TYR A 313 22.04 -16.88 -3.68
N GLU A 314 23.34 -16.96 -3.41
CA GLU A 314 24.00 -16.63 -2.15
C GLU A 314 23.78 -15.18 -1.71
N SER A 315 23.51 -14.27 -2.66
CA SER A 315 23.24 -12.86 -2.40
C SER A 315 21.83 -12.59 -1.85
N PHE A 316 20.94 -13.57 -1.88
CA PHE A 316 19.60 -13.45 -1.31
C PHE A 316 19.54 -14.21 0.02
N PRO A 317 18.81 -13.76 1.04
CA PRO A 317 18.73 -14.50 2.30
C PRO A 317 17.94 -15.83 2.12
N PRO A 318 18.31 -16.91 2.85
CA PRO A 318 17.60 -18.19 2.77
C PRO A 318 16.21 -18.11 3.43
N GLU A 319 15.28 -18.94 2.97
CA GLU A 319 13.96 -19.10 3.59
C GLU A 319 14.07 -19.89 4.92
N PRO A 320 13.15 -19.69 5.90
CA PRO A 320 11.97 -18.83 5.84
C PRO A 320 12.26 -17.36 6.14
N LEU A 321 11.71 -16.48 5.31
CA LEU A 321 11.76 -15.03 5.46
C LEU A 321 10.45 -14.47 6.03
N ALA A 322 10.54 -13.32 6.69
CA ALA A 322 9.36 -12.59 7.15
C ALA A 322 8.40 -12.23 6.00
N ALA A 323 7.12 -12.03 6.34
CA ALA A 323 6.07 -11.74 5.37
C ALA A 323 6.28 -10.39 4.65
N ASP A 324 6.87 -9.40 5.32
CA ASP A 324 7.35 -8.13 4.74
C ASP A 324 8.65 -7.69 5.47
N GLY A 325 9.21 -6.53 5.12
CA GLY A 325 10.38 -5.96 5.81
C GLY A 325 11.72 -6.60 5.43
N THR A 326 11.81 -7.21 4.25
CA THR A 326 13.01 -7.92 3.77
C THR A 326 13.59 -7.27 2.52
N GLU A 327 14.86 -7.55 2.23
CA GLU A 327 15.54 -7.03 1.04
C GLU A 327 14.83 -7.40 -0.28
N LEU A 328 14.12 -8.52 -0.31
CA LEU A 328 13.35 -8.96 -1.49
C LEU A 328 12.12 -8.08 -1.75
N HIS A 329 11.45 -7.63 -0.70
CA HIS A 329 10.33 -6.69 -0.80
C HIS A 329 10.79 -5.27 -1.11
N ALA A 330 11.96 -4.89 -0.59
CA ALA A 330 12.63 -3.67 -1.01
C ALA A 330 12.95 -3.75 -2.52
N LEU A 331 13.46 -4.89 -3.01
CA LEU A 331 13.77 -5.10 -4.43
C LEU A 331 12.55 -4.89 -5.35
N GLU A 332 11.39 -5.39 -4.97
CA GLU A 332 10.12 -5.14 -5.69
C GLU A 332 9.77 -3.65 -5.74
N ARG A 333 9.93 -2.95 -4.61
CA ARG A 333 9.55 -1.54 -4.46
C ARG A 333 10.54 -0.56 -5.08
N ILE A 334 11.80 -0.95 -5.33
CA ILE A 334 12.76 -0.06 -6.00
C ILE A 334 12.57 0.01 -7.52
N ILE A 335 11.87 -0.96 -8.14
CA ILE A 335 11.60 -1.03 -9.58
C ILE A 335 11.18 0.33 -10.18
N PRO A 336 10.14 1.04 -9.67
CA PRO A 336 9.74 2.34 -10.21
C PRO A 336 10.86 3.39 -10.20
N TYR A 337 11.72 3.37 -9.18
CA TYR A 337 12.85 4.30 -9.08
C TYR A 337 13.95 3.97 -10.09
N LEU A 338 14.22 2.68 -10.35
CA LEU A 338 15.17 2.27 -11.38
C LEU A 338 14.71 2.69 -12.78
N VAL A 339 13.42 2.48 -13.06
CA VAL A 339 12.78 2.91 -14.33
C VAL A 339 12.91 4.43 -14.50
N LYS A 340 12.53 5.22 -13.48
CA LYS A 340 12.64 6.68 -13.49
C LYS A 340 14.09 7.15 -13.63
N ASN A 341 15.03 6.50 -12.95
CA ASN A 341 16.47 6.83 -13.03
C ASN A 341 17.06 6.59 -14.43
N LYS A 342 16.47 5.67 -15.22
CA LYS A 342 16.81 5.47 -16.64
C LYS A 342 16.09 6.42 -17.60
N GLY A 343 15.31 7.37 -17.08
CA GLY A 343 14.56 8.35 -17.87
C GLY A 343 13.25 7.81 -18.44
N TYR A 344 12.81 6.63 -18.01
CA TYR A 344 11.53 6.06 -18.43
C TYR A 344 10.39 6.44 -17.48
N LYS A 345 9.19 6.46 -18.03
CA LYS A 345 7.91 6.59 -17.32
C LYS A 345 7.27 5.22 -17.09
N GLN A 346 6.27 5.22 -16.21
CA GLN A 346 5.44 4.05 -15.91
C GLN A 346 4.09 4.19 -16.60
N LEU A 347 3.56 3.09 -17.12
CA LEU A 347 2.23 3.00 -17.72
C LEU A 347 1.32 2.14 -16.86
N PHE A 348 0.12 2.64 -16.59
CA PHE A 348 -0.90 1.96 -15.80
C PHE A 348 -2.16 1.69 -16.63
N TYR A 349 -2.84 0.58 -16.34
CA TYR A 349 -4.20 0.33 -16.80
C TYR A 349 -5.18 0.48 -15.63
N ASN A 350 -6.26 1.25 -15.84
CA ASN A 350 -7.35 1.44 -14.87
C ASN A 350 -8.59 0.62 -15.28
N PRO A 351 -8.85 -0.52 -14.62
CA PRO A 351 -10.01 -1.36 -14.89
C PRO A 351 -11.36 -0.68 -14.74
N THR A 352 -11.45 0.34 -13.87
CA THR A 352 -12.73 0.99 -13.56
C THR A 352 -13.25 1.87 -14.70
N SER A 353 -12.38 2.28 -15.63
CA SER A 353 -12.71 3.13 -16.78
C SER A 353 -12.17 2.64 -18.12
N GLY A 354 -11.44 1.51 -18.14
CA GLY A 354 -10.80 0.99 -19.36
C GLY A 354 -9.67 1.87 -19.91
N ASP A 355 -9.15 2.81 -19.12
CA ASP A 355 -8.15 3.77 -19.56
C ASP A 355 -6.71 3.31 -19.27
N PHE A 356 -5.80 3.67 -20.17
CA PHE A 356 -4.37 3.72 -19.86
C PHE A 356 -3.98 5.11 -19.39
N THR A 357 -3.02 5.19 -18.47
CA THR A 357 -2.60 6.45 -17.85
C THR A 357 -1.18 6.37 -17.30
N GLU A 358 -0.52 7.52 -17.17
CA GLU A 358 0.72 7.67 -16.40
C GLU A 358 0.47 8.29 -15.01
N ASP A 359 -0.78 8.57 -14.67
CA ASP A 359 -1.16 9.18 -13.40
C ASP A 359 -1.11 8.17 -12.26
N ASP A 360 -0.15 8.33 -11.36
CA ASP A 360 0.05 7.50 -10.19
C ASP A 360 -0.80 7.93 -8.98
N SER A 361 -1.64 8.97 -9.09
CA SER A 361 -2.48 9.42 -7.98
C SER A 361 -3.56 8.41 -7.54
N PHE A 362 -3.77 7.33 -8.29
CA PHE A 362 -4.62 6.21 -7.87
C PHE A 362 -4.17 5.61 -6.53
N ILE A 363 -2.89 5.77 -6.14
CA ILE A 363 -2.39 5.32 -4.84
C ILE A 363 -3.13 5.97 -3.67
N TYR A 364 -3.73 7.14 -3.90
CA TYR A 364 -4.52 7.87 -2.91
C TYR A 364 -6.04 7.72 -3.07
N ARG A 365 -6.55 7.00 -4.07
CA ARG A 365 -7.99 6.94 -4.38
C ARG A 365 -8.87 6.59 -3.19
N SER A 366 -8.42 5.64 -2.38
CA SER A 366 -9.15 5.19 -1.20
C SER A 366 -9.24 6.26 -0.12
N TYR A 367 -8.33 7.25 -0.11
CA TYR A 367 -8.35 8.37 0.82
C TYR A 367 -9.16 9.58 0.33
N LEU A 368 -9.46 9.64 -0.97
CA LEU A 368 -10.30 10.68 -1.59
C LEU A 368 -11.79 10.31 -1.57
N ALA A 369 -12.11 9.03 -1.37
CA ALA A 369 -13.47 8.55 -1.16
C ALA A 369 -14.07 9.10 0.16
N ASP A 370 -15.36 8.82 0.41
CA ASP A 370 -16.04 9.21 1.68
C ASP A 370 -15.43 8.49 2.88
N ASN A 371 -14.30 9.02 3.34
CA ASN A 371 -13.46 8.41 4.35
C ASN A 371 -14.09 8.48 5.73
N TYR A 372 -14.82 9.57 6.03
CA TYR A 372 -15.51 9.69 7.30
C TYR A 372 -16.67 8.70 7.38
N GLY A 373 -17.47 8.54 6.32
CA GLY A 373 -18.50 7.51 6.26
C GLY A 373 -17.94 6.09 6.43
N ARG A 374 -16.82 5.78 5.77
CA ARG A 374 -16.10 4.51 5.94
C ARG A 374 -15.58 4.31 7.36
N LEU A 375 -15.04 5.35 7.97
CA LEU A 375 -14.59 5.30 9.37
C LEU A 375 -15.77 5.02 10.31
N LEU A 376 -16.89 5.73 10.14
CA LEU A 376 -18.09 5.50 10.96
C LEU A 376 -18.61 4.08 10.82
N HIS A 377 -18.65 3.54 9.59
CA HIS A 377 -19.03 2.14 9.37
C HIS A 377 -18.06 1.19 10.10
N ALA A 378 -16.74 1.37 9.93
CA ALA A 378 -15.74 0.56 10.62
C ALA A 378 -15.91 0.65 12.15
N VAL A 379 -16.05 1.85 12.71
CA VAL A 379 -16.26 2.06 14.15
C VAL A 379 -17.53 1.39 14.63
N ASN A 380 -18.63 1.44 13.87
CA ASN A 380 -19.89 0.81 14.24
C ASN A 380 -19.79 -0.72 14.35
N CYS A 381 -18.98 -1.35 13.48
CA CYS A 381 -18.74 -2.79 13.48
C CYS A 381 -17.85 -3.29 14.63
N HIS A 382 -17.20 -2.39 15.38
CA HIS A 382 -16.24 -2.74 16.44
C HIS A 382 -16.68 -2.22 17.82
N GLN A 383 -16.27 -2.91 18.89
CA GLN A 383 -16.59 -2.55 20.28
C GLN A 383 -15.48 -1.76 20.96
N ILE A 384 -14.23 -2.06 20.63
CA ILE A 384 -13.05 -1.43 21.21
C ILE A 384 -12.40 -0.61 20.11
N ILE A 385 -12.33 0.70 20.32
CA ILE A 385 -11.77 1.64 19.36
C ILE A 385 -10.51 2.25 19.97
N SER A 386 -9.39 2.01 19.31
CA SER A 386 -8.09 2.54 19.69
C SER A 386 -7.66 3.66 18.75
N PHE A 387 -7.00 4.66 19.30
CA PHE A 387 -6.45 5.77 18.54
C PHE A 387 -4.97 5.95 18.84
N ASP A 388 -4.16 6.26 17.82
CA ASP A 388 -2.94 7.02 18.07
C ASP A 388 -3.28 8.44 18.56
N VAL A 389 -2.32 9.12 19.18
CA VAL A 389 -2.50 10.47 19.72
C VAL A 389 -2.05 11.54 18.73
N PHE A 390 -0.79 11.53 18.31
CA PHE A 390 -0.20 12.60 17.52
C PHE A 390 -0.58 12.46 16.04
N ASP A 391 -0.87 13.57 15.37
CA ASP A 391 -1.35 13.57 13.98
C ASP A 391 -2.62 12.72 13.71
N THR A 392 -3.26 12.24 14.79
CA THR A 392 -4.52 11.50 14.77
C THR A 392 -5.59 12.20 15.58
N ILE A 393 -5.36 12.43 16.87
CA ILE A 393 -6.31 13.12 17.77
C ILE A 393 -5.93 14.58 17.93
N VAL A 394 -4.62 14.84 17.98
CA VAL A 394 -4.07 16.19 18.10
C VAL A 394 -3.21 16.51 16.89
N TYR A 395 -3.00 17.80 16.66
CA TYR A 395 -2.01 18.32 15.73
C TYR A 395 -1.26 19.46 16.40
N ARG A 396 -0.07 19.76 15.90
CA ARG A 396 0.76 20.87 16.37
C ARG A 396 0.52 22.10 15.50
N ASP A 397 0.82 23.30 15.98
CA ASP A 397 0.81 24.48 15.11
C ASP A 397 1.93 24.46 14.05
N HIS A 398 2.92 23.59 14.19
CA HIS A 398 4.00 23.37 13.24
C HIS A 398 4.16 21.88 12.99
N LEU A 399 4.44 21.49 11.74
CA LEU A 399 4.67 20.09 11.38
C LEU A 399 5.73 19.42 12.26
N GLU A 400 6.82 20.13 12.57
CA GLU A 400 7.96 19.52 13.24
C GLU A 400 7.83 19.51 14.77
N PRO A 401 7.90 18.33 15.41
CA PRO A 401 7.76 18.21 16.86
C PRO A 401 8.94 18.87 17.63
N ASP A 402 10.11 18.96 16.99
CA ASP A 402 11.33 19.50 17.62
C ASP A 402 11.27 21.03 17.88
N ILE A 403 10.22 21.71 17.45
CA ILE A 403 10.03 23.15 17.71
C ILE A 403 9.94 23.47 19.20
N ALA A 404 9.41 22.57 20.03
CA ALA A 404 9.38 22.76 21.48
C ALA A 404 10.80 22.83 22.06
N LYS A 405 11.67 21.90 21.62
CA LYS A 405 13.09 21.84 22.01
C LYS A 405 13.84 23.09 21.57
N PHE A 406 13.61 23.53 20.33
CA PHE A 406 14.17 24.78 19.80
C PHE A 406 13.77 25.99 20.64
N LYS A 407 12.46 26.19 20.87
CA LYS A 407 11.94 27.31 21.67
C LYS A 407 12.50 27.32 23.09
N MET A 408 12.63 26.16 23.71
CA MET A 408 13.19 26.05 25.05
C MET A 408 14.62 26.59 25.11
N ALA A 409 15.47 26.22 24.15
CA ALA A 409 16.85 26.67 24.09
C ALA A 409 16.95 28.20 23.92
N GLU A 410 16.11 28.79 23.10
CA GLU A 410 16.05 30.24 22.88
C GLU A 410 15.56 30.99 24.14
N ILE A 411 14.57 30.44 24.86
CA ILE A 411 14.05 31.04 26.11
C ILE A 411 15.09 30.99 27.23
N LEU A 412 15.76 29.86 27.39
CA LEU A 412 16.73 29.67 28.47
C LEU A 412 18.12 30.25 28.17
N ASN A 413 18.37 30.65 26.91
CA ASN A 413 19.66 31.15 26.44
C ASN A 413 20.82 30.23 26.85
N LEU A 414 20.72 28.94 26.50
CA LEU A 414 21.63 27.85 26.94
C LEU A 414 23.08 27.96 26.40
N GLY A 415 23.49 29.10 25.85
CA GLY A 415 24.82 29.33 25.29
C GLY A 415 25.10 28.60 23.98
N VAL A 416 24.10 27.93 23.41
CA VAL A 416 24.13 27.25 22.11
C VAL A 416 22.92 27.69 21.29
N SER A 417 23.02 27.64 19.96
CA SER A 417 21.86 27.93 19.10
C SER A 417 20.76 26.89 19.32
N GLY A 418 19.50 27.28 19.17
CA GLY A 418 18.38 26.35 19.33
C GLY A 418 18.50 25.09 18.48
N MET A 419 18.98 25.20 17.23
CA MET A 419 19.20 24.03 16.36
C MET A 419 20.28 23.10 16.92
N LYS A 420 21.37 23.64 17.48
CA LYS A 420 22.41 22.82 18.10
C LYS A 420 21.91 22.13 19.37
N PHE A 421 21.06 22.81 20.13
CA PHE A 421 20.38 22.20 21.27
C PHE A 421 19.48 21.03 20.85
N VAL A 422 18.68 21.17 19.78
CA VAL A 422 17.87 20.07 19.24
C VAL A 422 18.72 18.85 18.92
N GLU A 423 19.88 19.03 18.27
CA GLU A 423 20.82 17.94 17.99
C GLU A 423 21.28 17.23 19.28
N TYR A 424 21.72 18.00 20.29
CA TYR A 424 22.16 17.42 21.57
C TYR A 424 21.04 16.70 22.31
N ARG A 425 19.82 17.26 22.30
CA ARG A 425 18.66 16.65 22.92
C ARG A 425 18.25 15.34 22.24
N ASN A 426 18.28 15.28 20.91
CA ASN A 426 18.00 14.07 20.15
C ASN A 426 19.11 13.02 20.31
N GLN A 427 20.36 13.47 20.39
CA GLN A 427 21.51 12.59 20.62
C GLN A 427 21.47 11.95 22.01
N ALA A 428 21.09 12.69 23.05
CA ALA A 428 20.95 12.15 24.41
C ALA A 428 19.91 11.01 24.47
N GLU A 429 18.78 11.18 23.77
CA GLU A 429 17.75 10.15 23.62
C GLU A 429 18.27 8.91 22.88
N LEU A 430 18.95 9.12 21.75
CA LEU A 430 19.54 8.02 20.97
C LEU A 430 20.56 7.24 21.80
N GLU A 431 21.43 7.92 22.54
CA GLU A 431 22.43 7.28 23.40
C GLU A 431 21.80 6.42 24.50
N LEU A 432 20.67 6.86 25.08
CA LEU A 432 19.93 6.06 26.06
C LEU A 432 19.32 4.81 25.38
N ARG A 433 18.75 4.96 24.19
CA ARG A 433 18.24 3.82 23.41
C ARG A 433 19.37 2.84 23.06
N ILE A 434 20.54 3.33 22.63
CA ILE A 434 21.72 2.50 22.36
C ILE A 434 22.19 1.78 23.62
N ALA A 435 22.28 2.48 24.76
CA ALA A 435 22.70 1.90 26.04
C ALA A 435 21.76 0.77 26.49
N ASN A 436 20.47 0.88 26.15
CA ASN A 436 19.47 -0.16 26.40
C ASN A 436 19.38 -1.20 25.27
N ASN A 437 20.29 -1.20 24.29
CA ASN A 437 20.27 -2.07 23.10
C ASN A 437 18.94 -2.01 22.32
N PHE A 438 18.31 -0.82 22.27
CA PHE A 438 16.99 -0.59 21.71
C PHE A 438 15.88 -1.48 22.32
N SER A 439 16.13 -2.01 23.52
CA SER A 439 15.14 -2.71 24.33
C SER A 439 14.40 -1.70 25.21
N GLY A 440 13.08 -1.73 25.17
CA GLY A 440 12.25 -0.77 25.89
C GLY A 440 11.97 0.51 25.11
N ASP A 441 11.56 1.54 25.83
CA ASP A 441 11.54 2.93 25.36
C ASP A 441 12.13 3.85 26.44
N VAL A 442 12.39 5.11 26.09
CA VAL A 442 13.06 6.08 26.95
C VAL A 442 12.12 7.22 27.33
N GLY A 443 12.11 7.60 28.61
CA GLY A 443 11.27 8.68 29.12
C GLY A 443 11.97 10.04 29.11
N ILE A 444 11.19 11.12 29.03
CA ILE A 444 11.68 12.50 29.02
C ILE A 444 12.56 12.85 30.23
N TYR A 445 12.20 12.35 31.41
CA TYR A 445 12.97 12.59 32.63
C TYR A 445 14.34 11.89 32.63
N ASP A 446 14.45 10.70 32.05
CA ASP A 446 15.74 10.00 31.88
C ASP A 446 16.63 10.79 30.92
N ILE A 447 16.03 11.28 29.83
CA ILE A 447 16.75 12.07 28.83
C ILE A 447 17.31 13.35 29.45
N TYR A 448 16.50 14.09 30.22
CA TYR A 448 17.00 15.29 30.89
C TYR A 448 17.93 14.99 32.07
N SER A 449 17.77 13.86 32.75
CA SER A 449 18.72 13.44 33.79
C SER A 449 20.12 13.24 33.22
N LYS A 450 20.20 12.72 31.98
CA LYS A 450 21.47 12.59 31.23
C LYS A 450 21.95 13.92 30.66
N LEU A 451 21.07 14.74 30.11
CA LEU A 451 21.43 15.95 29.37
C LEU A 451 21.77 17.15 30.27
N ALA A 452 21.03 17.35 31.37
CA ALA A 452 21.12 18.55 32.20
C ALA A 452 22.53 18.87 32.73
N PRO A 453 23.38 17.90 33.13
CA PRO A 453 24.74 18.18 33.58
C PRO A 453 25.62 18.87 32.54
N SER A 454 25.25 18.80 31.26
CA SER A 454 25.98 19.43 30.14
C SER A 454 25.37 20.76 29.69
N LEU A 455 24.29 21.22 30.32
CA LEU A 455 23.61 22.47 29.96
C LEU A 455 24.00 23.62 30.90
N ALA A 456 24.17 24.81 30.34
CA ALA A 456 24.43 26.03 31.10
C ALA A 456 23.12 26.59 31.69
N THR A 457 22.54 25.90 32.68
CA THR A 457 21.29 26.30 33.34
C THR A 457 21.25 25.87 34.80
N GLU A 458 20.53 26.64 35.64
CA GLU A 458 20.28 26.30 37.05
C GLU A 458 19.05 25.41 37.22
N LEU A 459 18.28 25.17 36.15
CA LEU A 459 17.09 24.34 36.20
C LEU A 459 17.45 22.86 36.41
N SER A 460 16.69 22.20 37.27
CA SER A 460 16.82 20.76 37.48
C SER A 460 16.33 19.96 36.25
N PRO A 461 16.76 18.69 36.09
CA PRO A 461 16.28 17.81 35.02
C PRO A 461 14.75 17.76 34.89
N VAL A 462 14.05 17.73 36.03
CA VAL A 462 12.58 17.70 36.08
C VAL A 462 11.99 19.00 35.54
N GLN A 463 12.53 20.14 35.95
CA GLN A 463 12.05 21.45 35.46
C GLN A 463 12.28 21.62 33.96
N LEU A 464 13.38 21.11 33.42
CA LEU A 464 13.67 21.13 31.99
C LEU A 464 12.69 20.23 31.21
N ALA A 465 12.46 19.01 31.70
CA ALA A 465 11.49 18.09 31.11
C ALA A 465 10.07 18.68 31.09
N ASP A 466 9.63 19.25 32.21
CA ASP A 466 8.31 19.88 32.33
C ASP A 466 8.19 21.12 31.43
N LEU A 467 9.27 21.90 31.27
CA LEU A 467 9.28 23.06 30.38
C LEU A 467 9.18 22.66 28.91
N GLU A 468 9.92 21.64 28.45
CA GLU A 468 9.77 21.11 27.08
C GLU A 468 8.32 20.67 26.83
N PHE A 469 7.73 19.90 27.76
CA PHE A 469 6.35 19.46 27.64
C PHE A 469 5.37 20.64 27.62
N GLN A 470 5.53 21.64 28.48
CA GLN A 470 4.67 22.83 28.49
C GLN A 470 4.72 23.61 27.18
N LEU A 471 5.90 23.74 26.56
CA LEU A 471 6.07 24.40 25.27
C LEU A 471 5.41 23.61 24.13
N ASP A 472 5.56 22.29 24.11
CA ASP A 472 4.88 21.44 23.11
C ASP A 472 3.36 21.46 23.33
N LEU A 473 2.92 21.29 24.58
CA LEU A 473 1.51 21.36 24.97
C LEU A 473 0.88 22.68 24.55
N ALA A 474 1.57 23.81 24.67
CA ALA A 474 1.05 25.12 24.24
C ALA A 474 0.75 25.18 22.73
N MET A 475 1.51 24.44 21.91
CA MET A 475 1.35 24.39 20.45
C MET A 475 0.42 23.27 19.96
N LEU A 476 -0.02 22.39 20.85
CA LEU A 476 -0.87 21.25 20.50
C LEU A 476 -2.35 21.59 20.63
N SER A 477 -3.14 21.22 19.63
CA SER A 477 -4.59 21.41 19.58
C SER A 477 -5.29 20.12 19.17
N GLY A 478 -6.55 19.94 19.61
CA GLY A 478 -7.37 18.80 19.21
C GLY A 478 -7.90 18.93 17.79
N LYS A 479 -7.95 17.82 17.04
CA LYS A 479 -8.68 17.72 15.77
C LYS A 479 -10.17 17.58 16.07
N ALA A 480 -10.94 18.65 15.93
CA ALA A 480 -12.34 18.72 16.33
C ALA A 480 -13.15 17.49 15.91
N THR A 481 -13.10 17.11 14.63
CA THR A 481 -13.81 15.94 14.08
C THR A 481 -13.46 14.63 14.80
N MET A 482 -12.19 14.41 15.14
CA MET A 482 -11.74 13.18 15.80
C MET A 482 -12.08 13.18 17.29
N VAL A 483 -11.94 14.33 17.96
CA VAL A 483 -12.31 14.49 19.37
C VAL A 483 -13.81 14.33 19.57
N GLU A 484 -14.63 14.91 18.69
CA GLU A 484 -16.08 14.72 18.67
C GLU A 484 -16.43 13.25 18.45
N LEU A 485 -15.79 12.58 17.50
CA LEU A 485 -15.97 11.15 17.25
C LEU A 485 -15.68 10.33 18.51
N VAL A 486 -14.52 10.54 19.15
CA VAL A 486 -14.13 9.84 20.38
C VAL A 486 -15.19 9.98 21.48
N ASN A 487 -15.61 11.22 21.76
CA ASN A 487 -16.59 11.47 22.81
C ASN A 487 -17.96 10.87 22.46
N ALA A 488 -18.38 10.97 21.19
CA ALA A 488 -19.67 10.45 20.73
C ALA A 488 -19.73 8.92 20.82
N ILE A 489 -18.68 8.22 20.38
CA ILE A 489 -18.69 6.75 20.35
C ILE A 489 -18.48 6.16 21.75
N ALA A 490 -17.78 6.86 22.64
CA ALA A 490 -17.73 6.50 24.05
C ALA A 490 -19.12 6.62 24.71
N ALA A 491 -19.89 7.66 24.39
CA ALA A 491 -21.27 7.83 24.86
C ALA A 491 -22.22 6.72 24.34
N GLN A 492 -21.89 6.09 23.22
CA GLN A 492 -22.58 4.89 22.70
C GLN A 492 -22.17 3.59 23.41
N GLY A 493 -21.29 3.65 24.42
CA GLY A 493 -20.83 2.50 25.18
C GLY A 493 -19.67 1.74 24.55
N LYS A 494 -18.95 2.32 23.59
CA LYS A 494 -17.70 1.74 23.07
C LYS A 494 -16.55 1.95 24.06
N THR A 495 -15.62 1.00 24.09
CA THR A 495 -14.40 1.10 24.90
C THR A 495 -13.33 1.87 24.12
N ILE A 496 -12.73 2.90 24.74
CA ILE A 496 -11.75 3.77 24.09
C ILE A 496 -10.35 3.49 24.59
N PHE A 497 -9.41 3.21 23.68
CA PHE A 497 -7.98 3.11 23.97
C PHE A 497 -7.21 4.25 23.28
N PHE A 498 -6.18 4.77 23.94
CA PHE A 498 -5.13 5.56 23.30
C PHE A 498 -3.82 4.79 23.38
N ILE A 499 -3.16 4.61 22.24
CA ILE A 499 -1.89 3.86 22.13
C ILE A 499 -0.91 4.74 21.37
N THR A 500 0.14 5.22 22.02
CA THR A 500 1.05 6.20 21.41
C THR A 500 2.52 5.95 21.75
N ASP A 501 3.37 6.17 20.75
CA ASP A 501 4.83 6.14 20.89
C ASP A 501 5.33 7.55 21.19
N THR A 502 5.83 7.77 22.40
CA THR A 502 6.33 9.08 22.83
C THR A 502 7.29 8.94 24.00
N TYR A 503 8.18 9.92 24.16
CA TYR A 503 9.01 10.07 25.34
C TYR A 503 8.28 10.76 26.51
N TYR A 504 7.08 11.32 26.29
CA TYR A 504 6.29 11.92 27.36
C TYR A 504 5.59 10.87 28.21
N THR A 505 5.45 11.15 29.51
CA THR A 505 4.82 10.24 30.46
C THR A 505 3.30 10.10 30.24
N ARG A 506 2.71 9.09 30.87
CA ARG A 506 1.26 8.89 30.90
C ARG A 506 0.50 10.12 31.38
N ASP A 507 0.99 10.81 32.41
CA ASP A 507 0.33 11.99 32.97
C ASP A 507 0.39 13.20 32.02
N HIS A 508 1.49 13.36 31.29
CA HIS A 508 1.61 14.34 30.22
C HIS A 508 0.59 14.08 29.11
N ILE A 509 0.50 12.83 28.61
CA ILE A 509 -0.45 12.49 27.56
C ILE A 509 -1.90 12.62 28.05
N ALA A 510 -2.21 12.25 29.30
CA ALA A 510 -3.53 12.47 29.87
C ALA A 510 -3.89 13.98 29.95
N THR A 511 -2.93 14.83 30.32
CA THR A 511 -3.10 16.28 30.33
C THR A 511 -3.36 16.84 28.93
N LEU A 512 -2.63 16.34 27.93
CA LEU A 512 -2.82 16.69 26.53
C LEU A 512 -4.21 16.30 26.02
N LEU A 513 -4.66 15.06 26.26
CA LEU A 513 -5.99 14.59 25.86
C LEU A 513 -7.11 15.40 26.51
N LYS A 514 -6.95 15.76 27.79
CA LYS A 514 -7.88 16.65 28.47
C LYS A 514 -7.91 18.05 27.83
N LYS A 515 -6.75 18.62 27.52
CA LYS A 515 -6.64 19.92 26.82
C LYS A 515 -7.29 19.88 25.45
N SER A 516 -7.15 18.76 24.71
CA SER A 516 -7.68 18.62 23.36
C SER A 516 -9.21 18.44 23.31
N GLY A 517 -9.86 18.20 24.45
CA GLY A 517 -11.31 18.06 24.55
C GLY A 517 -11.81 16.62 24.68
N VAL A 518 -10.93 15.65 24.93
CA VAL A 518 -11.35 14.29 25.28
C VAL A 518 -11.88 14.30 26.72
N THR A 519 -13.17 13.97 26.87
CA THR A 519 -13.87 14.03 28.16
C THR A 519 -14.43 12.69 28.61
N CYS A 520 -14.38 11.67 27.75
CA CYS A 520 -14.84 10.33 28.05
C CYS A 520 -13.80 9.50 28.84
N PRO A 521 -14.22 8.40 29.49
CA PRO A 521 -13.29 7.40 30.02
C PRO A 521 -12.49 6.72 28.91
N TYR A 522 -11.22 6.39 29.18
CA TYR A 522 -10.34 5.67 28.26
C TYR A 522 -9.27 4.85 29.01
N GLU A 523 -8.71 3.85 28.33
CA GLU A 523 -7.44 3.24 28.71
C GLU A 523 -6.30 3.88 27.91
N LEU A 524 -5.16 4.13 28.56
CA LEU A 524 -4.01 4.81 27.96
C LEU A 524 -2.78 3.91 28.02
N PHE A 525 -2.12 3.73 26.87
CA PHE A 525 -0.92 2.94 26.67
C PHE A 525 0.15 3.84 26.05
N VAL A 526 1.19 4.14 26.83
CA VAL A 526 2.23 5.11 26.49
C VAL A 526 3.57 4.38 26.48
N SER A 527 4.32 4.52 25.39
CA SER A 527 5.51 3.70 25.16
C SER A 527 6.60 3.92 26.19
N SER A 528 6.88 5.16 26.59
CA SER A 528 7.89 5.47 27.63
C SER A 528 7.57 4.86 28.98
N ASP A 529 6.29 4.79 29.38
CA ASP A 529 5.88 4.26 30.67
C ASP A 529 5.87 2.72 30.68
N LEU A 530 5.54 2.12 29.55
CA LEU A 530 5.43 0.66 29.42
C LEU A 530 6.74 -0.01 28.96
N GLY A 531 7.67 0.77 28.39
CA GLY A 531 8.83 0.23 27.69
C GLY A 531 8.45 -0.61 26.46
N LEU A 532 7.33 -0.30 25.79
CA LEU A 532 6.84 -1.03 24.64
C LEU A 532 6.48 -0.05 23.54
N ARG A 533 6.91 -0.29 22.30
CA ARG A 533 6.70 0.63 21.17
C ARG A 533 5.84 -0.01 20.08
N LYS A 534 5.04 0.79 19.38
CA LYS A 534 4.24 0.38 18.22
C LYS A 534 5.14 0.08 17.03
N ASP A 535 6.16 0.90 16.78
CA ASP A 535 7.06 0.75 15.62
C ASP A 535 7.81 -0.60 15.60
N SER A 536 8.35 -1.01 16.74
CA SER A 536 9.00 -2.32 16.95
C SER A 536 8.00 -3.48 17.07
N GLY A 537 6.69 -3.19 17.16
CA GLY A 537 5.62 -4.17 17.34
C GLY A 537 5.48 -4.74 18.76
N THR A 538 6.32 -4.32 19.71
CA THR A 538 6.28 -4.82 21.10
C THR A 538 5.00 -4.41 21.83
N MET A 539 4.51 -3.19 21.60
CA MET A 539 3.21 -2.73 22.08
C MET A 539 2.07 -3.60 21.53
N TRP A 540 2.10 -3.87 20.21
CA TRP A 540 1.08 -4.67 19.55
C TRP A 540 1.06 -6.12 20.03
N ASN A 541 2.20 -6.70 20.39
CA ASN A 541 2.25 -8.04 21.00
C ASN A 541 1.52 -8.10 22.33
N MET A 542 1.63 -7.05 23.16
CA MET A 542 0.90 -6.97 24.43
C MET A 542 -0.60 -6.79 24.18
N ILE A 543 -0.99 -5.89 23.28
CA ILE A 543 -2.39 -5.62 22.94
C ILE A 543 -3.06 -6.86 22.34
N ASP A 544 -2.42 -7.55 21.41
CA ASP A 544 -2.95 -8.77 20.81
C ASP A 544 -3.18 -9.87 21.85
N ARG A 545 -2.25 -10.05 22.81
CA ARG A 545 -2.45 -10.99 23.93
C ARG A 545 -3.62 -10.59 24.82
N LYS A 546 -3.75 -9.30 25.16
CA LYS A 546 -4.88 -8.78 25.96
C LYS A 546 -6.21 -9.07 25.26
N LEU A 547 -6.33 -8.66 23.99
CA LEU A 547 -7.54 -8.83 23.19
C LEU A 547 -7.88 -10.31 22.95
N THR A 548 -6.88 -11.17 22.74
CA THR A 548 -7.08 -12.60 22.58
C THR A 548 -7.58 -13.24 23.87
N THR A 549 -6.99 -12.90 25.00
CA THR A 549 -7.41 -13.41 26.33
C THR A 549 -8.84 -13.00 26.67
N GLU A 550 -9.26 -11.81 26.22
CA GLU A 550 -10.60 -11.27 26.44
C GLU A 550 -11.61 -11.64 25.33
N ASN A 551 -11.21 -12.46 24.34
CA ASN A 551 -12.02 -12.82 23.16
C ASN A 551 -12.58 -11.59 22.39
N ASN A 552 -11.77 -10.53 22.29
CA ASN A 552 -12.14 -9.24 21.71
C ASN A 552 -11.36 -8.90 20.43
N LYS A 553 -10.52 -9.82 19.93
CA LYS A 553 -9.66 -9.57 18.76
C LYS A 553 -10.44 -9.08 17.52
N ASN A 554 -11.54 -9.75 17.17
CA ASN A 554 -12.40 -9.37 16.04
C ASN A 554 -13.32 -8.17 16.32
N ARG A 555 -13.24 -7.59 17.52
CA ARG A 555 -14.05 -6.44 17.96
C ARG A 555 -13.21 -5.18 18.16
N PHE A 556 -11.93 -5.24 17.80
CA PHE A 556 -10.95 -4.17 17.97
C PHE A 556 -10.65 -3.48 16.64
N LEU A 557 -10.64 -2.14 16.66
CA LEU A 557 -10.22 -1.29 15.56
C LEU A 557 -9.20 -0.27 16.07
N HIS A 558 -8.03 -0.17 15.45
CA HIS A 558 -7.08 0.91 15.68
C HIS A 558 -7.12 1.97 14.57
N ILE A 559 -7.01 3.23 14.93
CA ILE A 559 -7.02 4.38 14.01
C ILE A 559 -5.73 5.18 14.25
N GLY A 560 -4.94 5.40 13.21
CA GLY A 560 -3.67 6.13 13.32
C GLY A 560 -3.13 6.58 11.97
N ASP A 561 -2.12 7.44 12.00
CA ASP A 561 -1.52 8.06 10.82
C ASP A 561 -0.22 7.41 10.36
N SER A 562 0.41 6.58 11.20
CA SER A 562 1.62 5.88 10.81
C SER A 562 1.29 4.64 10.01
N VAL A 563 1.64 4.65 8.72
CA VAL A 563 1.49 3.49 7.84
C VAL A 563 2.09 2.21 8.43
N THR A 564 3.28 2.29 9.03
CA THR A 564 3.95 1.11 9.60
C THR A 564 3.43 0.80 11.00
N SER A 565 3.43 1.78 11.89
CA SER A 565 3.13 1.55 13.31
C SER A 565 1.66 1.31 13.57
N ASP A 566 0.75 1.94 12.83
CA ASP A 566 -0.70 1.95 13.11
C ASP A 566 -1.53 1.17 12.09
N ALA A 567 -0.96 0.86 10.91
CA ALA A 567 -1.67 0.09 9.90
C ALA A 567 -1.02 -1.28 9.65
N GLN A 568 0.25 -1.33 9.24
CA GLN A 568 0.93 -2.60 8.94
C GLN A 568 1.06 -3.51 10.18
N ASN A 569 1.70 -3.02 11.25
CA ASN A 569 1.97 -3.83 12.44
C ASN A 569 0.71 -4.45 13.08
N PRO A 570 -0.41 -3.72 13.30
CA PRO A 570 -1.65 -4.35 13.75
C PRO A 570 -2.27 -5.27 12.69
N GLY A 571 -2.26 -4.88 11.42
CA GLY A 571 -2.80 -5.69 10.31
C GLY A 571 -2.14 -7.06 10.18
N ASP A 572 -0.81 -7.13 10.29
CA ASP A 572 -0.03 -8.38 10.25
C ASP A 572 -0.38 -9.34 11.39
N ARG A 573 -1.00 -8.84 12.46
CA ARG A 573 -1.49 -9.63 13.61
C ARG A 573 -2.98 -9.98 13.48
N GLY A 574 -3.64 -9.56 12.41
CA GLY A 574 -5.08 -9.72 12.22
C GLY A 574 -5.92 -8.79 13.09
N LEU A 575 -5.36 -7.66 13.54
CA LEU A 575 -6.11 -6.62 14.24
C LEU A 575 -6.72 -5.64 13.23
N GLY A 576 -7.97 -5.25 13.46
CA GLY A 576 -8.64 -4.22 12.66
C GLY A 576 -7.87 -2.91 12.74
N ASN A 577 -7.66 -2.26 11.59
CA ASN A 577 -7.01 -0.96 11.51
C ASN A 577 -7.67 -0.06 10.46
N PHE A 578 -7.57 1.25 10.68
CA PHE A 578 -8.03 2.30 9.77
C PHE A 578 -6.96 3.38 9.71
N HIS A 579 -6.27 3.46 8.57
CA HIS A 579 -5.21 4.43 8.36
C HIS A 579 -5.76 5.78 7.91
N ILE A 580 -5.29 6.87 8.52
CA ILE A 580 -5.47 8.24 8.03
C ILE A 580 -4.13 8.77 7.53
N LEU A 581 -4.12 9.68 6.55
CA LEU A 581 -2.85 10.20 6.05
C LEU A 581 -2.20 11.17 7.04
N ALA A 582 -0.87 11.05 7.21
CA ALA A 582 -0.07 12.04 7.89
C ALA A 582 -0.11 13.40 7.15
N PRO A 583 0.19 14.54 7.81
CA PRO A 583 0.01 15.86 7.21
C PRO A 583 0.73 16.07 5.86
N MET A 584 1.97 15.60 5.73
CA MET A 584 2.73 15.72 4.47
C MET A 584 2.20 14.79 3.38
N ASP A 585 1.67 13.62 3.73
CA ASP A 585 1.09 12.72 2.74
C ASP A 585 -0.28 13.22 2.27
N LYS A 586 -1.04 13.91 3.14
CA LYS A 586 -2.24 14.67 2.73
C LYS A 586 -1.89 15.78 1.76
N TRP A 587 -0.82 16.53 2.03
CA TRP A 587 -0.34 17.58 1.13
C TRP A 587 -0.07 17.04 -0.28
N ASP A 588 0.62 15.91 -0.37
CA ASP A 588 0.90 15.25 -1.65
C ASP A 588 -0.37 14.70 -2.31
N ALA A 589 -1.27 14.08 -1.53
CA ALA A 589 -2.53 13.55 -2.04
C ALA A 589 -3.51 14.62 -2.53
N MET A 590 -3.45 15.83 -1.97
CA MET A 590 -4.16 17.03 -2.47
C MET A 590 -3.51 17.61 -3.74
N ASN A 591 -2.41 17.03 -4.21
CA ASN A 591 -1.65 17.47 -5.38
C ASN A 591 -1.17 18.93 -5.26
N TYR A 592 -0.82 19.36 -4.05
CA TYR A 592 -0.15 20.65 -3.84
C TYR A 592 1.30 20.59 -4.37
N PRO A 593 1.91 21.74 -4.72
CA PRO A 593 3.29 21.77 -5.15
C PRO A 593 4.22 21.07 -4.16
N SER A 594 5.07 20.18 -4.65
CA SER A 594 5.96 19.43 -3.78
C SER A 594 6.94 20.38 -3.10
N ILE A 595 6.79 20.52 -1.79
CA ILE A 595 7.74 21.27 -0.96
C ILE A 595 8.82 20.37 -0.37
N ARG A 596 8.77 19.04 -0.58
CA ARG A 596 9.72 18.08 0.02
C ARG A 596 11.18 18.36 -0.37
N LYS A 597 11.43 19.01 -1.52
CA LYS A 597 12.78 19.46 -1.94
C LYS A 597 13.21 20.76 -1.29
N GLU A 598 12.26 21.63 -0.96
CA GLU A 598 12.52 22.90 -0.30
C GLU A 598 12.51 22.77 1.22
N PHE A 599 11.79 21.80 1.76
CA PHE A 599 11.59 21.62 3.18
C PHE A 599 12.75 20.83 3.77
N ASP A 600 13.68 21.55 4.39
CA ASP A 600 14.79 20.97 5.14
C ASP A 600 14.51 21.17 6.63
N ILE A 601 14.26 20.08 7.34
CA ILE A 601 14.03 20.08 8.79
C ILE A 601 15.23 20.66 9.56
N LYS A 602 16.44 20.61 9.00
CA LYS A 602 17.64 21.20 9.59
C LYS A 602 17.73 22.70 9.36
N ASN A 603 16.85 23.28 8.54
CA ASN A 603 16.76 24.71 8.32
C ASN A 603 15.52 25.28 9.03
N ILE A 604 15.74 25.95 10.16
CA ILE A 604 14.67 26.52 10.98
C ILE A 604 13.77 27.51 10.22
N LEU A 605 14.31 28.24 9.24
CA LEU A 605 13.51 29.15 8.41
C LEU A 605 12.51 28.38 7.54
N HIS A 606 12.89 27.20 7.06
CA HIS A 606 11.99 26.34 6.29
C HIS A 606 10.90 25.76 7.19
N VAL A 607 11.25 25.35 8.40
CA VAL A 607 10.28 24.87 9.40
C VAL A 607 9.26 25.97 9.76
N PHE A 608 9.70 27.22 9.97
CA PHE A 608 8.77 28.32 10.23
C PHE A 608 7.95 28.76 9.01
N LYS A 609 8.49 28.65 7.79
CA LYS A 609 7.78 28.99 6.56
C LYS A 609 6.69 27.97 6.23
N TRP A 610 7.05 26.69 6.19
CA TRP A 610 6.21 25.63 5.67
C TRP A 610 5.48 24.83 6.75
N GLY A 611 6.10 24.70 7.94
CA GLY A 611 5.56 23.90 9.04
C GLY A 611 4.12 24.27 9.41
N PRO A 612 3.78 25.55 9.61
CA PRO A 612 2.40 25.95 9.92
C PRO A 612 1.40 25.65 8.81
N VAL A 613 1.81 25.81 7.55
CA VAL A 613 0.95 25.60 6.38
C VAL A 613 0.61 24.12 6.22
N VAL A 614 1.61 23.24 6.29
CA VAL A 614 1.40 21.79 6.24
C VAL A 614 0.62 21.31 7.45
N SER A 615 0.89 21.88 8.63
CA SER A 615 0.18 21.47 9.84
C SER A 615 -1.31 21.83 9.81
N GLN A 616 -1.67 22.95 9.17
CA GLN A 616 -3.08 23.28 8.92
C GLN A 616 -3.78 22.26 8.02
N VAL A 617 -3.10 21.72 7.01
CA VAL A 617 -3.62 20.57 6.26
C VAL A 617 -3.78 19.35 7.18
N GLY A 618 -2.80 19.13 8.06
CA GLY A 618 -2.84 18.10 9.10
C GLY A 618 -3.97 18.23 10.12
N ALA A 619 -4.46 19.45 10.40
CA ALA A 619 -5.54 19.71 11.35
C ALA A 619 -6.84 19.00 10.96
N HIS A 620 -7.04 18.75 9.66
CA HIS A 620 -8.14 17.96 9.15
C HIS A 620 -7.74 16.47 9.08
N PRO A 621 -8.56 15.54 9.61
CA PRO A 621 -8.25 14.11 9.57
C PRO A 621 -8.32 13.48 8.17
N PHE A 622 -9.11 14.05 7.26
CA PHE A 622 -9.34 13.56 5.89
C PHE A 622 -9.06 14.66 4.86
N ILE A 623 -8.94 14.27 3.58
CA ILE A 623 -8.72 15.18 2.44
C ILE A 623 -10.01 15.88 2.03
#